data_AF-A0A2N2DM07-F1
#
_entry.id   AF-A0A2N2DM07-F1
#
_cell.length_a   1.000
_cell.length_b   1.000
_cell.length_c   1.000
_cell.angle_alpha   90.00
_cell.angle_beta   90.00
_cell.angle_gamma   90.00
#
_symmetry.space_group_name_H-M   'P 1'
#
loop_
_entity.id
_entity.type
_entity.pdbx_description
1 polymer ?
#
loop_
_entity_poly.entity_id
_entity_poly.type
_entity_poly.pdbx_seq_one_letter_code
_entity_poly.pdbx_strand_id
1 'polypeptide(L)'
;MSELLTNIRGSSVIEVLTVLSIAAVLGGIAVPQAQVHILEAKEAVLNYNLKIMEQLLEIYMIFHGNYPEELSLLVKEGYLKEIPPDPFTGDRAYDYDREKGRIYRIQNE
;
A
#
# COMPACT_ATOMS: atom_id res chain seq x y z
N MET A 1 29.47 -33.53 -5.69
CA MET A 1 28.36 -32.55 -5.81
C MET A 1 28.33 -31.99 -7.23
N SER A 2 28.22 -32.87 -8.22
CA SER A 2 28.17 -32.52 -9.66
C SER A 2 27.30 -33.49 -10.47
N GLU A 3 26.65 -34.46 -9.82
CA GLU A 3 25.75 -35.43 -10.47
C GLU A 3 24.26 -35.06 -10.37
N LEU A 4 23.92 -33.82 -10.00
CA LEU A 4 22.52 -33.40 -9.92
C LEU A 4 22.00 -32.65 -11.16
N LEU A 5 22.76 -32.57 -12.27
CA LEU A 5 22.38 -31.68 -13.37
C LEU A 5 22.35 -32.22 -14.80
N THR A 6 22.48 -33.53 -15.08
CA THR A 6 22.44 -33.92 -16.50
C THR A 6 21.92 -35.33 -16.77
N ASN A 7 20.61 -35.52 -16.56
CA ASN A 7 19.86 -36.49 -17.36
C ASN A 7 19.02 -35.75 -18.41
N ILE A 8 19.69 -35.27 -19.47
CA ILE A 8 19.04 -34.73 -20.66
C ILE A 8 19.02 -35.86 -21.71
N ARG A 9 18.22 -36.90 -21.49
CA ARG A 9 17.84 -37.83 -22.56
C ARG A 9 16.56 -37.26 -23.19
N GLY A 10 16.64 -36.97 -24.49
CA GLY A 10 15.77 -36.07 -25.25
C GLY A 10 14.31 -36.05 -24.85
N SER A 11 13.86 -34.93 -24.31
CA SER A 11 12.44 -34.61 -24.21
C SER A 11 11.84 -34.47 -25.59
N SER A 12 10.60 -34.90 -25.76
CA SER A 12 9.90 -34.74 -27.04
C SER A 12 9.57 -33.27 -27.27
N VAL A 13 9.51 -32.83 -28.53
CA VAL A 13 9.07 -31.47 -28.90
C VAL A 13 7.69 -31.18 -28.31
N ILE A 14 6.79 -32.17 -28.32
CA ILE A 14 5.44 -32.02 -27.73
C ILE A 14 5.47 -31.86 -26.21
N GLU A 15 6.45 -32.46 -25.54
CA GLU A 15 6.57 -32.43 -24.07
C GLU A 15 6.99 -31.03 -23.62
N VAL A 16 8.01 -30.47 -24.27
CA VAL A 16 8.43 -29.08 -24.00
C VAL A 16 7.32 -28.10 -24.38
N LEU A 17 6.62 -28.30 -25.51
CA LEU A 17 5.48 -27.45 -25.89
C LEU A 17 4.32 -27.51 -24.89
N THR A 18 4.03 -28.69 -24.33
CA THR A 18 2.95 -28.85 -23.34
C THR A 18 3.32 -28.24 -21.99
N VAL A 19 4.58 -28.38 -21.57
CA VAL A 19 5.07 -27.74 -20.34
C VAL A 19 5.05 -26.22 -20.48
N LEU A 20 5.53 -25.68 -21.62
CA LEU A 20 5.50 -24.25 -21.88
C LEU A 20 4.08 -23.71 -22.01
N SER A 21 3.15 -24.46 -22.60
CA SER A 21 1.75 -24.02 -22.71
C SER A 21 1.07 -23.95 -21.34
N ILE A 22 1.26 -24.95 -20.48
CA ILE A 22 0.75 -24.92 -19.10
C ILE A 22 1.41 -23.77 -18.32
N ALA A 23 2.73 -23.59 -18.43
CA ALA A 23 3.44 -22.50 -17.77
C ALA A 23 2.94 -21.12 -18.24
N ALA A 24 2.67 -20.94 -19.54
CA ALA A 24 2.14 -19.69 -20.09
C ALA A 24 0.73 -19.37 -19.57
N VAL A 25 -0.15 -20.38 -19.50
CA VAL A 25 -1.51 -20.21 -18.94
C VAL A 25 -1.46 -19.84 -17.46
N LEU A 26 -0.66 -20.57 -16.67
CA LEU A 26 -0.49 -20.30 -15.24
C LEU A 26 0.10 -18.91 -15.00
N GLY A 27 1.15 -18.54 -15.74
CA GLY A 27 1.77 -17.22 -15.67
C GLY A 27 0.80 -16.09 -16.04
N GLY A 28 -0.04 -16.31 -17.05
CA GLY A 28 -1.07 -15.36 -17.46
C GLY A 28 -2.11 -15.04 -16.39
N ILE A 29 -2.48 -16.02 -15.55
CA ILE A 29 -3.48 -15.84 -14.48
C ILE A 29 -2.84 -15.35 -13.16
N ALA A 30 -1.66 -15.86 -12.81
CA ALA A 30 -1.04 -15.59 -11.51
C ALA A 30 -0.59 -14.13 -11.33
N VAL A 31 -0.07 -13.49 -12.40
CA VAL A 31 0.47 -12.13 -12.34
C VAL A 31 -0.59 -11.06 -12.04
N PRO A 32 -1.73 -10.96 -12.75
CA PRO A 32 -2.73 -9.92 -12.48
C PRO A 32 -3.38 -10.08 -11.09
N GLN A 33 -3.56 -11.31 -10.61
CA GLN A 33 -4.20 -11.57 -9.32
C GLN A 33 -3.40 -10.99 -8.14
N ALA A 34 -2.07 -11.11 -8.17
CA ALA A 34 -1.22 -10.56 -7.11
C ALA A 34 -1.33 -9.02 -7.00
N GLN A 35 -1.52 -8.33 -8.12
CA GLN A 35 -1.62 -6.87 -8.16
C GLN A 35 -2.90 -6.36 -7.52
N VAL A 36 -4.02 -7.05 -7.71
CA VAL A 36 -5.33 -6.69 -7.12
C VAL A 36 -5.25 -6.70 -5.60
N HIS A 37 -4.72 -7.78 -5.01
CA HIS A 37 -4.62 -7.90 -3.55
C HIS A 37 -3.68 -6.84 -2.94
N ILE A 38 -2.61 -6.47 -3.64
CA ILE A 38 -1.72 -5.39 -3.21
C ILE A 38 -2.45 -4.05 -3.23
N LEU A 39 -3.24 -3.78 -4.27
CA LEU A 39 -4.02 -2.55 -4.37
C LEU A 39 -5.05 -2.44 -3.23
N GLU A 40 -5.84 -3.51 -3.01
CA GLU A 40 -6.82 -3.57 -1.92
C GLU A 40 -6.18 -3.33 -0.55
N ALA A 41 -5.00 -3.94 -0.31
CA ALA A 41 -4.25 -3.73 0.93
C ALA A 41 -3.79 -2.27 1.07
N LYS A 42 -3.29 -1.64 0.00
CA LYS A 42 -2.89 -0.22 0.00
C LYS A 42 -4.08 0.71 0.28
N GLU A 43 -5.23 0.46 -0.33
CA GLU A 43 -6.46 1.22 -0.07
C GLU A 43 -6.94 1.05 1.37
N ALA A 44 -6.91 -0.16 1.91
CA ALA A 44 -7.27 -0.43 3.29
C ALA A 44 -6.36 0.33 4.28
N VAL A 45 -5.04 0.32 4.04
CA VAL A 45 -4.07 1.08 4.85
C VAL A 45 -4.30 2.58 4.74
N LEU A 46 -4.55 3.11 3.53
CA LEU A 46 -4.82 4.53 3.33
C LEU A 46 -6.06 4.97 4.11
N ASN A 47 -7.17 4.24 3.96
CA ASN A 47 -8.43 4.54 4.65
C ASN A 47 -8.28 4.47 6.17
N TYR A 48 -7.52 3.50 6.67
CA TYR A 48 -7.23 3.37 8.09
C TYR A 48 -6.41 4.55 8.62
N ASN A 49 -5.34 4.93 7.91
CA ASN A 49 -4.49 6.07 8.27
C ASN A 49 -5.28 7.38 8.31
N LEU A 50 -6.12 7.64 7.30
CA LEU A 50 -6.99 8.83 7.25
C LEU A 50 -7.95 8.87 8.44
N LYS A 51 -8.64 7.77 8.73
CA LYS A 51 -9.58 7.70 9.86
C LYS A 51 -8.91 7.95 11.22
N ILE A 52 -7.73 7.39 11.44
CA ILE A 52 -7.00 7.61 12.69
C ILE A 52 -6.59 9.07 12.83
N MET A 53 -6.05 9.66 11.78
CA MET A 53 -5.65 11.06 11.82
C MET A 53 -6.86 11.99 12.03
N GLU A 54 -7.99 11.70 11.40
CA GLU A 54 -9.26 12.41 11.61
C GLU A 54 -9.69 12.34 13.09
N GLN A 55 -9.65 11.15 13.70
CA GLN A 55 -9.95 10.98 15.13
C GLN A 55 -8.99 11.76 16.03
N LEU A 56 -7.69 11.78 15.71
CA LEU A 56 -6.70 12.53 16.48
C LEU A 56 -6.92 14.04 16.36
N LEU A 57 -7.34 14.54 15.20
CA LEU A 57 -7.71 15.94 14.99
C LEU A 57 -8.95 16.31 15.82
N GLU A 58 -9.98 15.45 15.86
CA GLU A 58 -11.15 15.64 16.70
C GLU A 58 -10.76 15.69 18.19
N ILE A 59 -9.92 14.76 18.64
CA ILE A 59 -9.39 14.74 20.01
C ILE A 59 -8.65 16.04 20.32
N TYR A 60 -7.78 16.49 19.42
CA TYR A 60 -7.05 17.75 19.58
C TYR A 60 -8.02 18.93 19.73
N MET A 61 -9.06 19.01 18.89
CA MET A 61 -10.08 20.05 18.97
C MET A 61 -10.84 20.03 20.30
N ILE A 62 -11.15 18.85 20.85
CA ILE A 62 -11.82 18.72 22.16
C ILE A 62 -10.97 19.30 23.29
N PHE A 63 -9.64 19.11 23.25
CA PHE A 63 -8.74 19.58 24.30
C PHE A 63 -8.29 21.04 24.14
N HIS A 64 -8.04 21.49 22.91
CA HIS A 64 -7.48 22.82 22.61
C HIS A 64 -8.51 23.84 22.12
N GLY A 65 -9.73 23.39 21.80
CA GLY A 65 -10.82 24.22 21.28
C GLY A 65 -10.69 24.61 19.80
N ASN A 66 -9.57 24.27 19.15
CA ASN A 66 -9.31 24.55 17.74
C ASN A 66 -8.56 23.35 17.14
N TYR A 67 -8.66 23.15 15.82
CA TYR A 67 -7.77 22.24 15.10
C TYR A 67 -6.33 22.77 15.10
N PRO A 68 -5.31 21.89 14.98
CA PRO A 68 -3.92 22.35 14.91
C PRO A 68 -3.72 23.24 13.67
N GLU A 69 -2.64 24.04 13.63
CA GLU A 69 -2.28 24.84 12.45
C GLU A 69 -1.63 23.99 11.34
N GLU A 70 -0.95 22.93 11.74
CA GLU A 70 -0.28 21.96 10.88
C GLU A 70 -0.42 20.54 11.44
N LEU A 71 -0.46 19.54 10.57
CA LEU A 71 -0.39 18.12 10.99
C LEU A 71 0.88 17.79 11.78
N SER A 72 1.94 18.58 11.62
CA SER A 72 3.20 18.43 12.35
C SER A 72 3.04 18.61 13.87
N LEU A 73 2.04 19.38 14.31
CA LEU A 73 1.73 19.60 15.73
C LEU A 73 1.27 18.32 16.42
N LEU A 74 0.51 17.46 15.74
CA LEU A 74 0.09 16.16 16.29
C LEU A 74 1.29 15.28 16.65
N VAL A 75 2.40 15.42 15.92
CA VAL A 75 3.65 14.71 16.23
C VAL A 75 4.40 15.38 17.37
N LYS A 76 4.51 16.71 17.35
CA LYS A 76 5.22 17.49 18.38
C LYS A 76 4.59 17.33 19.76
N GLU A 77 3.27 17.27 19.82
CA GLU A 77 2.52 17.13 21.07
C GLU A 77 2.29 15.66 21.47
N GLY A 78 2.78 14.71 20.66
CA GLY A 78 2.78 13.29 21.01
C GLY A 78 1.45 12.56 20.80
N TYR A 79 0.47 13.17 20.13
CA TYR A 79 -0.74 12.49 19.67
C TYR A 79 -0.44 11.41 18.63
N LEU A 80 0.62 11.63 17.84
CA LEU A 80 1.08 10.71 16.82
C LEU A 80 2.59 10.55 16.92
N LYS A 81 3.12 9.33 16.74
CA LYS A 81 4.58 9.11 16.75
C LYS A 81 5.26 9.73 15.53
N GLU A 82 4.64 9.54 14.38
CA GLU A 82 5.05 10.08 13.09
C GLU A 82 3.84 10.09 12.16
N ILE A 83 3.84 11.00 11.19
CA ILE A 83 2.82 11.00 10.13
C ILE A 83 3.05 9.74 9.28
N PRO A 84 2.07 8.83 9.18
CA PRO A 84 2.23 7.61 8.39
C PRO A 84 2.51 7.99 6.93
N PRO A 85 3.31 7.21 6.19
CA PRO A 85 3.54 7.45 4.76
C PRO A 85 2.32 7.06 3.93
N ASP A 86 2.15 7.70 2.78
CA ASP A 86 1.15 7.29 1.78
C ASP A 86 1.52 5.91 1.18
N PRO A 87 0.65 4.89 1.25
CA PRO A 87 0.94 3.55 0.73
C PRO A 87 1.11 3.49 -0.80
N PHE A 88 0.77 4.56 -1.53
CA PHE A 88 0.93 4.66 -2.98
C PHE A 88 2.23 5.34 -3.39
N THR A 89 2.59 6.46 -2.76
CA THR A 89 3.76 7.27 -3.14
C THR A 89 4.94 7.13 -2.19
N GLY A 90 4.71 6.69 -0.95
CA GLY A 90 5.72 6.63 0.11
C GLY A 90 5.99 7.97 0.80
N ASP A 91 5.46 9.06 0.25
CA ASP A 91 5.66 10.42 0.77
C ASP A 91 4.53 10.86 1.72
N ARG A 92 4.76 11.97 2.44
CA ARG A 92 3.74 12.61 3.28
C ARG A 92 2.80 13.46 2.41
N ALA A 93 1.88 12.80 1.73
CA ALA A 93 0.93 13.43 0.81
C ALA A 93 -0.47 13.63 1.47
N TYR A 94 -0.51 14.20 2.68
CA TYR A 94 -1.75 14.47 3.39
C TYR A 94 -1.94 15.96 3.63
N ASP A 95 -3.17 16.42 3.46
CA ASP A 95 -3.60 17.77 3.78
C ASP A 95 -4.98 17.70 4.46
N TYR A 96 -5.36 18.74 5.21
CA TYR A 96 -6.59 18.71 6.00
C TYR A 96 -7.31 20.06 6.03
N ASP A 97 -8.63 19.98 6.03
CA ASP A 97 -9.53 21.12 6.15
C ASP A 97 -9.63 21.51 7.64
N ARG A 98 -9.07 22.67 7.99
CA ARG A 98 -9.07 23.24 9.35
C ARG A 98 -10.46 23.67 9.84
N GLU A 99 -11.41 23.89 8.95
CA GLU A 99 -12.77 24.29 9.34
C GLU A 99 -13.63 23.06 9.65
N LYS A 100 -13.38 21.95 8.95
CA LYS A 100 -14.18 20.72 9.06
C LYS A 100 -13.50 19.57 9.79
N GLY A 101 -12.19 19.66 10.07
CA GLY A 101 -11.41 18.58 10.67
C GLY A 101 -11.14 17.40 9.74
N ARG A 102 -11.43 17.53 8.44
CA ARG A 102 -11.35 16.41 7.50
C ARG A 102 -9.97 16.33 6.86
N ILE A 103 -9.38 15.14 6.89
CA ILE A 103 -8.10 14.86 6.26
C ILE A 103 -8.29 14.19 4.89
N TYR A 104 -7.48 14.60 3.92
CA TYR A 104 -7.50 14.08 2.55
C TYR A 104 -6.09 13.83 2.03
N ARG A 105 -6.02 12.93 1.05
CA ARG A 105 -4.80 12.68 0.29
C ARG A 105 -4.64 13.79 -0.76
N ILE A 106 -3.43 14.35 -0.85
CA ILE A 106 -3.06 15.31 -1.88
C ILE A 106 -2.96 14.55 -3.20
N GLN A 107 -3.91 14.78 -4.10
CA GLN A 107 -3.82 14.30 -5.48
C GLN A 107 -3.01 15.32 -6.26
N ASN A 108 -1.69 15.11 -6.36
CA ASN A 108 -0.92 15.77 -7.41
C ASN A 108 -1.34 15.12 -8.73
N GLU A 109 -2.00 15.89 -9.58
CA GLU A 109 -2.33 15.53 -10.96
C GLU A 109 -1.06 15.36 -11.81
#